data_AF-A0A0R3L842-F1
#
_entry.id   AF-A0A0R3L842-F1
#
_cell.length_a   1.000
_cell.length_b   1.000
_cell.length_c   1.000
_cell.angle_alpha   90.00
_cell.angle_beta   90.00
_cell.angle_gamma   90.00
#
_symmetry.space_group_name_H-M   'P 1'
#
loop_
_entity.id
_entity.type
_entity.pdbx_description
1 polymer ?
#
loop_
_entity_poly.entity_id
_entity_poly.type
_entity_poly.pdbx_seq_one_letter_code
_entity_poly.pdbx_strand_id
1 'polypeptide(L)'
;MPIGEFGGAPPLVAEGSPALTTPMYWMYELGHASLNPARAVTDATKILFQNPLNPWSHTQFGKSIAAACELFERTTRRYGKPEWGLDFTEVNGIRTPVEVRSIWEKPFCRLLHFDRKLTRPLRAPHPRVLIVAPMSGHYATLLRGTVEAFLPTHEVYITDWSDARMVPLTEGRFDLDDYVDYVIEMLHVLGGNMHVIAVCQPSVPVLAAVSVMEATRDPFVPLSMTLMGGPIDTRRNPTSVNNLAAERGIDWFRNHVITKVPFPHPGVMRDVYPGFLQLSGFITMNLDRHTDAHKALFNNLVKGDGDMVDKHRDFYDEYLAVMDLTAEYYLQTVDVVFVKHALPRGEMTHRGKLVDPSQIRRVALMTVEGENDDISGLGQTEATHALCPAIPDHRRVHYVQKGVGHYGVFNGSRFRSEIVPRISDFMMSAANTMMSEANTKISAAKTKPTLVRAAE
;
A
#
# COMPACT_ATOMS: atom_id res chain seq x y z
N MET A 1 38.19 3.63 -40.50
CA MET A 1 37.13 4.66 -40.45
C MET A 1 35.80 3.94 -40.55
N PRO A 2 34.89 4.14 -39.58
CA PRO A 2 33.76 3.25 -39.37
C PRO A 2 32.64 3.47 -40.38
N ILE A 3 31.82 2.43 -40.48
CA ILE A 3 30.79 2.13 -41.44
C ILE A 3 29.48 2.84 -41.06
N GLY A 4 28.94 3.62 -42.00
CA GLY A 4 27.55 3.62 -42.44
C GLY A 4 26.43 3.68 -41.40
N GLU A 5 25.75 4.83 -41.39
CA GLU A 5 24.39 5.04 -40.87
C GLU A 5 23.42 3.93 -41.31
N PHE A 6 22.73 3.31 -40.35
CA PHE A 6 21.53 2.52 -40.60
C PHE A 6 20.50 2.78 -39.50
N GLY A 7 19.32 3.23 -39.93
CA GLY A 7 18.04 2.96 -39.27
C GLY A 7 17.67 3.84 -38.09
N GLY A 8 17.27 5.08 -38.35
CA GLY A 8 16.37 5.78 -37.43
C GLY A 8 15.14 4.91 -37.15
N ALA A 9 14.72 4.87 -35.88
CA ALA A 9 13.51 4.17 -35.47
C ALA A 9 12.33 4.59 -36.36
N PRO A 10 11.44 3.65 -36.74
CA PRO A 10 10.29 3.99 -37.57
C PRO A 10 9.50 5.12 -36.89
N PRO A 11 9.01 6.13 -37.66
CA PRO A 11 8.17 7.16 -37.08
C PRO A 11 6.96 6.48 -36.46
N LEU A 12 6.82 6.63 -35.14
CA LEU A 12 5.67 6.14 -34.40
C LEU A 12 4.42 6.80 -34.99
N VAL A 13 3.47 5.95 -35.37
CA VAL A 13 2.18 6.34 -35.94
C VAL A 13 1.58 7.46 -35.07
N ALA A 14 1.39 8.61 -35.70
CA ALA A 14 0.75 9.76 -35.10
C ALA A 14 -0.70 9.41 -34.70
N GLU A 15 -1.10 9.93 -33.53
CA GLU A 15 -2.49 10.07 -33.07
C GLU A 15 -3.27 8.77 -32.81
N GLY A 16 -2.88 8.05 -31.76
CA GLY A 16 -3.79 7.16 -31.04
C GLY A 16 -4.78 7.95 -30.19
N SER A 17 -5.96 8.23 -30.76
CA SER A 17 -7.14 8.78 -30.07
C SER A 17 -7.52 7.94 -28.83
N PRO A 18 -8.16 8.52 -27.78
CA PRO A 18 -8.74 7.81 -26.62
C PRO A 18 -9.77 6.70 -26.98
N ALA A 19 -10.02 6.46 -28.27
CA ALA A 19 -10.93 5.47 -28.82
C ALA A 19 -10.52 4.00 -28.57
N LEU A 20 -9.27 3.69 -28.21
CA LEU A 20 -8.83 2.28 -28.03
C LEU A 20 -8.91 1.75 -26.59
N THR A 21 -8.80 2.60 -25.57
CA THR A 21 -8.79 2.16 -24.15
C THR A 21 -10.18 1.93 -23.58
N THR A 22 -11.15 2.73 -24.03
CA THR A 22 -12.54 2.60 -23.58
C THR A 22 -13.17 1.25 -23.99
N PRO A 23 -13.08 0.81 -25.27
CA PRO A 23 -13.62 -0.49 -25.66
C PRO A 23 -12.99 -1.66 -24.91
N MET A 24 -11.72 -1.57 -24.51
CA MET A 24 -11.03 -2.67 -23.82
C MET A 24 -11.67 -3.03 -22.48
N TYR A 25 -12.09 -2.05 -21.66
CA TYR A 25 -12.72 -2.38 -20.38
C TYR A 25 -14.09 -3.03 -20.59
N TRP A 26 -14.90 -2.50 -21.52
CA TRP A 26 -16.18 -3.11 -21.87
C TRP A 26 -16.02 -4.52 -22.44
N MET A 27 -15.05 -4.74 -23.33
CA MET A 27 -14.73 -6.06 -23.88
C MET A 27 -14.22 -7.02 -22.81
N TYR A 28 -13.41 -6.54 -21.87
CA TYR A 28 -12.93 -7.32 -20.73
C TYR A 28 -14.09 -7.80 -19.85
N GLU A 29 -15.01 -6.89 -19.47
CA GLU A 29 -16.19 -7.25 -18.68
C GLU A 29 -17.15 -8.18 -19.45
N LEU A 30 -17.37 -7.93 -20.76
CA LEU A 30 -18.16 -8.82 -21.62
C LEU A 30 -17.51 -10.21 -21.75
N GLY A 31 -16.20 -10.28 -21.88
CA GLY A 31 -15.43 -11.52 -21.89
C GLY A 31 -15.63 -12.30 -20.60
N HIS A 32 -15.45 -11.65 -19.44
CA HIS A 32 -15.67 -12.29 -18.15
C HIS A 32 -17.12 -12.73 -17.93
N ALA A 33 -18.09 -11.94 -18.38
CA ALA A 33 -19.51 -12.25 -18.29
C ALA A 33 -19.90 -13.45 -19.17
N SER A 34 -19.37 -13.52 -20.40
CA SER A 34 -19.65 -14.62 -21.34
C SER A 34 -19.10 -15.97 -20.86
N LEU A 35 -18.06 -15.96 -20.01
CA LEU A 35 -17.48 -17.14 -19.39
C LEU A 35 -18.26 -17.65 -18.16
N ASN A 36 -19.22 -16.88 -17.62
CA ASN A 36 -19.95 -17.27 -16.40
C ASN A 36 -20.68 -18.63 -16.52
N PRO A 37 -21.39 -18.95 -17.63
CA PRO A 37 -22.04 -20.25 -17.78
C PRO A 37 -21.02 -21.40 -17.80
N ALA A 38 -19.88 -21.21 -18.48
CA ALA A 38 -18.82 -22.20 -18.54
C ALA A 38 -18.21 -22.45 -17.15
N ARG A 39 -17.95 -21.40 -16.36
CA ARG A 39 -17.47 -21.52 -14.98
C ARG A 39 -18.46 -22.28 -14.09
N ALA A 40 -19.76 -21.99 -14.18
CA ALA A 40 -20.77 -22.70 -13.39
C ALA A 40 -20.79 -24.21 -13.68
N VAL A 41 -20.63 -24.60 -14.96
CA VAL A 41 -20.49 -26.01 -15.36
C VAL A 41 -19.18 -26.61 -14.85
N THR A 42 -18.09 -25.86 -14.92
CA THR A 42 -16.78 -26.28 -14.40
C THR A 42 -16.82 -26.50 -12.89
N ASP A 43 -17.45 -25.61 -12.12
CA ASP A 43 -17.59 -25.75 -10.67
C ASP A 43 -18.44 -26.97 -10.29
N ALA A 44 -19.57 -27.18 -10.97
CA ALA A 44 -20.40 -28.37 -10.77
C ALA A 44 -19.62 -29.67 -11.11
N THR A 45 -18.84 -29.65 -12.18
CA THR A 45 -17.99 -30.78 -12.60
C THR A 45 -16.88 -31.03 -11.57
N LYS A 46 -16.23 -29.98 -11.07
CA LYS A 46 -15.20 -30.06 -10.03
C LYS A 46 -15.76 -30.68 -8.75
N ILE A 47 -16.91 -30.22 -8.27
CA ILE A 47 -17.59 -30.80 -7.09
C ILE A 47 -17.89 -32.28 -7.31
N LEU A 48 -18.40 -32.66 -8.49
CA LEU A 48 -18.72 -34.05 -8.82
C LEU A 48 -17.48 -34.95 -8.79
N PHE A 49 -16.37 -34.50 -9.36
CA PHE A 49 -15.13 -35.29 -9.45
C PHE A 49 -14.22 -35.18 -8.22
N GLN A 50 -14.49 -34.26 -7.29
CA GLN A 50 -13.86 -34.20 -5.97
C GLN A 50 -14.67 -34.89 -4.87
N ASN A 51 -15.94 -35.24 -5.14
CA ASN A 51 -16.77 -35.94 -4.17
C ASN A 51 -16.20 -37.34 -3.84
N PRO A 52 -15.89 -37.65 -2.57
CA PRO A 52 -15.36 -38.96 -2.17
C PRO A 52 -16.30 -40.13 -2.50
N LEU A 53 -17.60 -39.85 -2.63
CA LEU A 53 -18.65 -40.82 -2.99
C LEU A 53 -18.71 -41.14 -4.49
N ASN A 54 -18.01 -40.37 -5.33
CA ASN A 54 -17.88 -40.67 -6.76
C ASN A 54 -16.72 -41.66 -6.96
N PRO A 55 -16.93 -42.90 -7.45
CA PRO A 55 -15.86 -43.87 -7.67
C PRO A 55 -14.75 -43.37 -8.62
N TRP A 56 -15.09 -42.45 -9.53
CA TRP A 56 -14.12 -41.90 -10.49
C TRP A 56 -13.19 -40.87 -9.88
N SER A 57 -13.52 -40.25 -8.73
CA SER A 57 -12.66 -39.27 -8.05
C SER A 57 -11.32 -39.86 -7.59
N HIS A 58 -11.29 -41.17 -7.34
CA HIS A 58 -10.08 -41.91 -6.94
C HIS A 58 -9.21 -42.34 -8.12
N THR A 59 -9.72 -42.23 -9.36
CA THR A 59 -9.00 -42.63 -10.58
C THR A 59 -8.10 -41.50 -11.11
N GLN A 60 -7.02 -41.85 -11.83
CA GLN A 60 -6.17 -40.86 -12.49
C GLN A 60 -6.94 -39.99 -13.50
N PHE A 61 -7.96 -40.57 -14.15
CA PHE A 61 -8.84 -39.86 -15.06
C PHE A 61 -9.68 -38.80 -14.34
N GLY A 62 -10.34 -39.14 -13.24
CA GLY A 62 -11.14 -38.17 -12.46
C GLY A 62 -10.29 -37.08 -11.82
N LYS A 63 -9.09 -37.42 -11.33
CA LYS A 63 -8.11 -36.43 -10.83
C LYS A 63 -7.65 -35.47 -11.93
N SER A 64 -7.43 -35.97 -13.14
CA SER A 64 -7.05 -35.14 -14.30
C SER A 64 -8.17 -34.19 -14.73
N ILE A 65 -9.43 -34.65 -14.73
CA ILE A 65 -10.59 -33.80 -14.99
C ILE A 65 -10.74 -32.72 -13.92
N ALA A 66 -10.63 -33.08 -12.64
CA ALA A 66 -10.70 -32.11 -11.54
C ALA A 66 -9.58 -31.06 -11.65
N ALA A 67 -8.35 -31.47 -11.99
CA ALA A 67 -7.22 -30.57 -12.19
C ALA A 67 -7.40 -29.64 -13.41
N ALA A 68 -7.95 -30.15 -14.52
CA ALA A 68 -8.26 -29.34 -15.70
C ALA A 68 -9.38 -28.33 -15.42
N CYS A 69 -10.41 -28.73 -14.66
CA CYS A 69 -11.48 -27.85 -14.19
C CYS A 69 -10.92 -26.78 -13.25
N GLU A 70 -10.04 -27.14 -12.31
CA GLU A 70 -9.37 -26.18 -11.44
C GLU A 70 -8.50 -25.20 -12.22
N LEU A 71 -7.76 -25.66 -13.23
CA LEU A 71 -6.96 -24.80 -14.09
C LEU A 71 -7.83 -23.83 -14.88
N PHE A 72 -8.94 -24.30 -15.47
CA PHE A 72 -9.88 -23.46 -16.20
C PHE A 72 -10.55 -22.42 -15.28
N GLU A 73 -10.97 -22.83 -14.09
CA GLU A 73 -11.52 -21.92 -13.08
C GLU A 73 -10.50 -20.86 -12.72
N ARG A 74 -9.29 -21.22 -12.26
CA ARG A 74 -8.23 -20.26 -11.89
C ARG A 74 -7.84 -19.31 -13.03
N THR A 75 -7.78 -19.80 -14.26
CA THR A 75 -7.37 -18.97 -15.42
C THR A 75 -8.47 -17.99 -15.83
N THR A 76 -9.73 -18.32 -15.58
CA THR A 76 -10.86 -17.50 -16.01
C THR A 76 -11.48 -16.69 -14.88
N ARG A 77 -11.31 -17.07 -13.61
CA ARG A 77 -11.98 -16.46 -12.46
C ARG A 77 -11.67 -14.96 -12.34
N ARG A 78 -12.66 -14.20 -11.85
CA ARG A 78 -12.43 -12.87 -11.31
C ARG A 78 -12.05 -12.98 -9.84
N TYR A 79 -10.90 -12.44 -9.49
CA TYR A 79 -10.44 -12.37 -8.11
C TYR A 79 -11.10 -11.17 -7.44
N GLY A 80 -12.06 -11.45 -6.56
CA GLY A 80 -12.66 -10.45 -5.69
C GLY A 80 -11.73 -10.12 -4.52
N LYS A 81 -12.08 -9.09 -3.75
CA LYS A 81 -11.36 -8.74 -2.53
C LYS A 81 -11.30 -9.95 -1.58
N PRO A 82 -10.10 -10.40 -1.18
CA PRO A 82 -9.96 -11.48 -0.21
C PRO A 82 -10.48 -11.09 1.17
N GLU A 83 -10.85 -12.09 1.97
CA GLU A 83 -11.15 -11.88 3.38
C GLU A 83 -9.85 -11.74 4.19
N TRP A 84 -9.91 -11.05 5.33
CA TRP A 84 -8.72 -10.91 6.19
C TRP A 84 -8.24 -12.24 6.76
N GLY A 85 -9.15 -13.14 7.14
CA GLY A 85 -8.80 -14.48 7.66
C GLY A 85 -7.96 -14.46 8.94
N LEU A 86 -7.99 -13.36 9.71
CA LEU A 86 -7.25 -13.19 10.96
C LEU A 86 -8.21 -13.36 12.15
N ASP A 87 -8.74 -14.57 12.34
CA ASP A 87 -9.75 -14.85 13.37
C ASP A 87 -9.16 -14.89 14.79
N PHE A 88 -7.87 -15.18 14.90
CA PHE A 88 -7.16 -15.30 16.18
C PHE A 88 -5.74 -14.72 16.07
N THR A 89 -5.24 -14.24 17.21
CA THR A 89 -3.83 -13.89 17.41
C THR A 89 -3.37 -14.41 18.77
N GLU A 90 -2.07 -14.33 19.06
CA GLU A 90 -1.51 -14.68 20.35
C GLU A 90 -1.05 -13.42 21.09
N VAL A 91 -1.70 -13.11 22.22
CA VAL A 91 -1.32 -11.98 23.06
C VAL A 91 -0.78 -12.53 24.38
N ASN A 92 0.51 -12.27 24.67
CA ASN A 92 1.19 -12.76 25.87
C ASN A 92 1.04 -14.29 26.10
N GLY A 93 1.16 -15.09 25.05
CA GLY A 93 1.00 -16.56 25.14
C GLY A 93 -0.45 -17.05 25.15
N ILE A 94 -1.44 -16.15 25.05
CA ILE A 94 -2.86 -16.49 25.11
C ILE A 94 -3.50 -16.31 23.74
N ARG A 95 -4.07 -17.40 23.21
CA ARG A 95 -4.88 -17.36 22.00
C ARG A 95 -6.09 -16.46 22.23
N THR A 96 -6.17 -15.39 21.45
CA THR A 96 -7.12 -14.29 21.59
C THR A 96 -7.91 -14.14 20.29
N PRO A 97 -9.25 -14.19 20.33
CA PRO A 97 -10.08 -13.91 19.16
C PRO A 97 -9.90 -12.48 18.67
N VAL A 98 -9.97 -12.27 17.36
CA VAL A 98 -9.85 -10.95 16.73
C VAL A 98 -11.12 -10.67 15.95
N GLU A 99 -11.72 -9.50 16.17
CA GLU A 99 -12.89 -9.02 15.45
C GLU A 99 -12.51 -7.81 14.60
N VAL A 100 -12.74 -7.89 13.29
CA VAL A 100 -12.47 -6.77 12.38
C VAL A 100 -13.69 -5.84 12.36
N ARG A 101 -13.48 -4.58 12.72
CA ARG A 101 -14.53 -3.54 12.77
C ARG A 101 -14.16 -2.35 11.93
N SER A 102 -15.11 -1.81 11.16
CA SER A 102 -14.95 -0.47 10.58
C SER A 102 -15.30 0.57 11.64
N ILE A 103 -14.36 1.47 11.92
CA ILE A 103 -14.52 2.54 12.93
C ILE A 103 -14.68 3.93 12.30
N TRP A 104 -14.38 4.03 11.01
CA TRP A 104 -14.60 5.22 10.19
C TRP A 104 -14.73 4.78 8.73
N GLU A 105 -15.59 5.46 8.00
CA GLU A 105 -15.87 5.16 6.59
C GLU A 105 -16.15 6.43 5.82
N LYS A 106 -15.54 6.52 4.64
CA LYS A 106 -15.86 7.45 3.57
C LYS A 106 -15.92 6.68 2.24
N PRO A 107 -16.49 7.26 1.17
CA PRO A 107 -16.76 6.53 -0.07
C PRO A 107 -15.56 5.75 -0.65
N PHE A 108 -14.34 6.27 -0.48
CA PHE A 108 -13.12 5.67 -1.03
C PHE A 108 -12.30 4.86 -0.03
N CYS A 109 -12.62 4.88 1.28
CA CYS A 109 -11.80 4.25 2.29
C CYS A 109 -12.60 3.90 3.55
N ARG A 110 -12.30 2.73 4.11
CA ARG A 110 -12.68 2.36 5.47
C ARG A 110 -11.45 2.33 6.36
N LEU A 111 -11.59 2.76 7.61
CA LEU A 111 -10.59 2.51 8.64
C LEU A 111 -11.03 1.27 9.41
N LEU A 112 -10.25 0.21 9.31
CA LEU A 112 -10.51 -1.04 10.02
C LEU A 112 -9.70 -1.09 11.31
N HIS A 113 -10.32 -1.57 12.38
CA HIS A 113 -9.71 -1.89 13.66
C HIS A 113 -9.77 -3.41 13.87
N PHE A 114 -8.64 -4.02 14.17
CA PHE A 114 -8.56 -5.43 14.55
C PHE A 114 -8.67 -5.54 16.07
N ASP A 115 -9.92 -5.59 16.54
CA ASP A 115 -10.26 -5.61 17.97
C ASP A 115 -9.94 -6.98 18.57
N ARG A 116 -8.83 -7.05 19.30
CA ARG A 116 -8.42 -8.25 20.04
C ARG A 116 -9.29 -8.38 21.29
N LYS A 117 -10.05 -9.48 21.39
CA LYS A 117 -10.94 -9.76 22.52
C LYS A 117 -10.18 -10.28 23.73
N LEU A 118 -9.46 -9.36 24.37
CA LEU A 118 -8.65 -9.64 25.55
C LEU A 118 -9.52 -10.12 26.70
N THR A 119 -9.26 -11.34 27.17
CA THR A 119 -9.96 -11.94 28.33
C THR A 119 -9.40 -11.43 29.66
N ARG A 120 -8.20 -10.83 29.66
CA ARG A 120 -7.52 -10.26 30.82
C ARG A 120 -6.96 -8.89 30.46
N PRO A 121 -6.98 -7.92 31.40
CA PRO A 121 -6.37 -6.62 31.16
C PRO A 121 -4.85 -6.78 30.97
N LEU A 122 -4.29 -5.98 30.06
CA LEU A 122 -2.85 -5.91 29.86
C LEU A 122 -2.19 -5.18 31.04
N ARG A 123 -0.93 -5.52 31.34
CA ARG A 123 -0.14 -4.83 32.38
C ARG A 123 0.10 -3.36 32.03
N ALA A 124 0.26 -3.08 30.74
CA ALA A 124 0.34 -1.74 30.17
C ALA A 124 -0.40 -1.73 28.82
N PRO A 125 -0.99 -0.60 28.41
CA PRO A 125 -1.57 -0.47 27.07
C PRO A 125 -0.52 -0.79 26.01
N HIS A 126 -0.88 -1.66 25.06
CA HIS A 126 -0.04 -1.89 23.88
C HIS A 126 -0.04 -0.64 22.98
N PRO A 127 1.04 -0.37 22.24
CA PRO A 127 1.08 0.75 21.31
C PRO A 127 0.00 0.61 20.23
N ARG A 128 -0.59 1.74 19.85
CA ARG A 128 -1.58 1.82 18.77
C ARG A 128 -0.86 2.14 17.47
N VAL A 129 -1.16 1.40 16.41
CA VAL A 129 -0.53 1.59 15.10
C VAL A 129 -1.58 1.70 14.00
N LEU A 130 -1.47 2.76 13.21
CA LEU A 130 -2.19 2.96 11.95
C LEU A 130 -1.28 2.52 10.80
N ILE A 131 -1.67 1.46 10.11
CA ILE A 131 -1.04 1.00 8.88
C ILE A 131 -1.77 1.65 7.71
N VAL A 132 -1.07 2.44 6.91
CA VAL A 132 -1.60 3.04 5.69
C VAL A 132 -1.19 2.14 4.52
N ALA A 133 -2.16 1.38 4.04
CA ALA A 133 -1.99 0.42 2.96
C ALA A 133 -1.86 1.14 1.60
N PRO A 134 -1.07 0.58 0.66
CA PRO A 134 -0.93 1.17 -0.67
C PRO A 134 -2.23 1.09 -1.47
N MET A 135 -2.45 2.12 -2.29
CA MET A 135 -3.48 2.13 -3.31
C MET A 135 -2.84 1.84 -4.69
N SER A 136 -1.97 0.84 -4.76
CA SER A 136 -1.22 0.44 -5.97
C SER A 136 -1.90 -0.72 -6.69
N GLY A 137 -3.21 -0.59 -6.91
CA GLY A 137 -4.01 -1.57 -7.65
C GLY A 137 -4.37 -2.85 -6.90
N HIS A 138 -4.08 -2.96 -5.61
CA HIS A 138 -4.38 -4.14 -4.78
C HIS A 138 -5.14 -3.76 -3.51
N TYR A 139 -5.89 -4.70 -2.95
CA TYR A 139 -6.59 -4.49 -1.68
C TYR A 139 -5.61 -4.47 -0.48
N ALA A 140 -6.04 -3.85 0.62
CA ALA A 140 -5.25 -3.77 1.85
C ALA A 140 -4.88 -5.14 2.45
N THR A 141 -5.62 -6.20 2.08
CA THR A 141 -5.34 -7.59 2.45
C THR A 141 -4.00 -8.12 1.91
N LEU A 142 -3.36 -7.44 0.96
CA LEU A 142 -1.95 -7.68 0.61
C LEU A 142 -1.01 -7.49 1.83
N LEU A 143 -1.41 -6.64 2.77
CA LEU A 143 -0.73 -6.44 4.06
C LEU A 143 -1.27 -7.35 5.18
N ARG A 144 -1.98 -8.45 4.87
CA ARG A 144 -2.45 -9.44 5.86
C ARG A 144 -1.31 -9.91 6.77
N GLY A 145 -0.17 -10.27 6.19
CA GLY A 145 1.01 -10.68 6.95
C GLY A 145 1.63 -9.56 7.79
N THR A 146 1.49 -8.30 7.34
CA THR A 146 1.90 -7.12 8.12
C THR A 146 1.01 -6.95 9.35
N VAL A 147 -0.31 -6.98 9.16
CA VAL A 147 -1.29 -6.91 10.26
C VAL A 147 -1.07 -8.05 11.25
N GLU A 148 -1.00 -9.29 10.75
CA GLU A 148 -0.77 -10.50 11.55
C GLU A 148 0.47 -10.37 12.45
N ALA A 149 1.56 -9.80 11.92
CA ALA A 149 2.80 -9.65 12.66
C ALA A 149 2.73 -8.62 13.80
N PHE A 150 1.90 -7.58 13.67
CA PHE A 150 1.72 -6.55 14.70
C PHE A 150 0.65 -6.90 15.73
N LEU A 151 -0.35 -7.74 15.40
CA LEU A 151 -1.45 -8.11 16.30
C LEU A 151 -1.01 -8.64 17.68
N PRO A 152 0.08 -9.42 17.85
CA PRO A 152 0.50 -9.89 19.16
C PRO A 152 0.84 -8.77 20.15
N THR A 153 1.42 -7.67 19.65
CA THR A 153 2.07 -6.64 20.47
C THR A 153 1.45 -5.25 20.33
N HIS A 154 0.59 -5.01 19.33
CA HIS A 154 0.02 -3.70 19.03
C HIS A 154 -1.50 -3.74 18.91
N GLU A 155 -2.15 -2.61 19.11
CA GLU A 155 -3.53 -2.38 18.68
C GLU A 155 -3.50 -1.86 17.24
N VAL A 156 -4.05 -2.64 16.31
CA VAL A 156 -3.79 -2.46 14.87
C VAL A 156 -5.00 -1.86 14.16
N TYR A 157 -4.73 -0.78 13.43
CA TYR A 157 -5.66 -0.12 12.54
C TYR A 157 -5.09 -0.12 11.13
N ILE A 158 -5.92 -0.27 10.10
CA ILE A 158 -5.46 -0.23 8.70
C ILE A 158 -6.44 0.54 7.81
N THR A 159 -5.91 1.27 6.85
CA THR A 159 -6.70 1.85 5.75
C THR A 159 -7.08 0.78 4.76
N ASP A 160 -8.36 0.68 4.47
CA ASP A 160 -8.94 -0.29 3.56
C ASP A 160 -9.63 0.44 2.41
N TRP A 161 -8.89 0.60 1.31
CA TRP A 161 -9.32 1.36 0.14
C TRP A 161 -10.41 0.63 -0.64
N SER A 162 -11.37 1.41 -1.12
CA SER A 162 -12.47 0.91 -1.95
C SER A 162 -12.09 0.92 -3.42
N ASP A 163 -12.53 -0.12 -4.13
CA ASP A 163 -12.40 -0.20 -5.58
C ASP A 163 -13.18 0.93 -6.27
N ALA A 164 -12.50 1.79 -7.03
CA ALA A 164 -13.09 3.01 -7.57
C ALA A 164 -14.31 2.74 -8.46
N ARG A 165 -14.39 1.58 -9.12
CA ARG A 165 -15.57 1.19 -9.92
C ARG A 165 -16.82 0.94 -9.07
N MET A 166 -16.65 0.71 -7.78
CA MET A 166 -17.75 0.50 -6.83
C MET A 166 -18.21 1.81 -6.18
N VAL A 167 -17.56 2.94 -6.46
CA VAL A 167 -17.90 4.25 -5.88
C VAL A 167 -18.69 5.11 -6.90
N PRO A 168 -19.98 5.41 -6.63
CA PRO A 168 -20.81 6.22 -7.52
C PRO A 168 -20.21 7.60 -7.84
N LEU A 169 -20.54 8.17 -9.00
CA LEU A 169 -20.07 9.52 -9.37
C LEU A 169 -20.62 10.61 -8.45
N THR A 170 -21.78 10.38 -7.83
CA THR A 170 -22.42 11.30 -6.87
C THR A 170 -21.59 11.48 -5.60
N GLU A 171 -20.72 10.53 -5.26
CA GLU A 171 -19.78 10.62 -4.13
C GLU A 171 -18.54 11.49 -4.43
N GLY A 172 -18.48 12.12 -5.60
CA GLY A 172 -17.46 13.08 -5.95
C GLY A 172 -16.16 12.46 -6.49
N ARG A 173 -15.10 13.26 -6.44
CA ARG A 173 -13.76 12.89 -6.91
C ARG A 173 -12.89 12.42 -5.75
N PHE A 174 -11.81 11.74 -6.08
CA PHE A 174 -10.78 11.36 -5.13
C PHE A 174 -9.41 11.52 -5.77
N ASP A 175 -8.61 12.43 -5.25
CA ASP A 175 -7.28 12.77 -5.71
C ASP A 175 -6.22 12.60 -4.59
N LEU A 176 -4.97 13.01 -4.83
CA LEU A 176 -3.89 12.89 -3.83
C LEU A 176 -4.11 13.83 -2.63
N ASP A 177 -4.76 14.98 -2.83
CA ASP A 177 -5.13 15.87 -1.74
C ASP A 177 -6.21 15.23 -0.86
N ASP A 178 -7.23 14.60 -1.46
CA ASP A 178 -8.25 13.85 -0.73
C ASP A 178 -7.64 12.70 0.08
N TYR A 179 -6.62 12.02 -0.45
CA TYR A 179 -5.87 10.99 0.28
C TYR A 179 -5.22 11.58 1.55
N VAL A 180 -4.52 12.72 1.41
CA VAL A 180 -3.88 13.41 2.54
C VAL A 180 -4.92 13.81 3.58
N ASP A 181 -6.05 14.38 3.15
CA ASP A 181 -7.16 14.74 4.04
C ASP A 181 -7.70 13.52 4.80
N TYR A 182 -7.87 12.38 4.12
CA TYR A 182 -8.34 11.14 4.75
C TYR A 182 -7.37 10.66 5.83
N VAL A 183 -6.06 10.73 5.60
CA VAL A 183 -5.04 10.36 6.61
C VAL A 183 -5.14 11.27 7.84
N ILE A 184 -5.27 12.58 7.64
CA ILE A 184 -5.41 13.56 8.73
C ILE A 184 -6.69 13.28 9.52
N GLU A 185 -7.83 13.10 8.85
CA GLU A 185 -9.11 12.80 9.48
C GLU A 185 -9.08 11.48 10.27
N MET A 186 -8.47 10.43 9.72
CA MET A 186 -8.31 9.15 10.43
C MET A 186 -7.47 9.31 11.70
N LEU A 187 -6.38 10.11 11.66
CA LEU A 187 -5.59 10.42 12.86
C LEU A 187 -6.38 11.22 13.90
N HIS A 188 -7.26 12.14 13.46
CA HIS A 188 -8.19 12.85 14.35
C HIS A 188 -9.20 11.91 15.02
N VAL A 189 -9.83 11.02 14.25
CA VAL A 189 -10.78 10.02 14.77
C VAL A 189 -10.11 9.11 15.79
N LEU A 190 -8.85 8.74 15.54
CA LEU A 190 -8.08 7.90 16.44
C LEU A 190 -7.60 8.63 17.71
N GLY A 191 -7.68 9.97 17.75
CA GLY A 191 -7.42 10.78 18.94
C GLY A 191 -5.95 10.92 19.34
N GLY A 192 -5.02 10.83 18.38
CA GLY A 192 -3.58 10.87 18.66
C GLY A 192 -3.07 9.64 19.43
N ASN A 193 -1.93 9.78 20.11
CA ASN A 193 -1.23 8.67 20.79
C ASN A 193 -1.11 7.43 19.88
N MET A 194 -0.67 7.68 18.65
CA MET A 194 -0.70 6.73 17.54
C MET A 194 0.66 6.71 16.85
N HIS A 195 1.11 5.54 16.43
CA HIS A 195 2.20 5.40 15.48
C HIS A 195 1.64 5.17 14.08
N VAL A 196 2.27 5.72 13.05
CA VAL A 196 1.85 5.49 11.66
C VAL A 196 2.91 4.72 10.90
N ILE A 197 2.48 3.70 10.14
CA ILE A 197 3.31 2.97 9.18
C ILE A 197 2.73 3.23 7.80
N ALA A 198 3.54 3.69 6.85
CA ALA A 198 3.19 3.84 5.46
C ALA A 198 3.97 2.82 4.61
N VAL A 199 3.26 2.04 3.79
CA VAL A 199 3.87 0.94 3.03
C VAL A 199 3.85 1.22 1.54
N CYS A 200 5.02 1.42 0.94
CA CYS A 200 5.22 1.77 -0.46
C CYS A 200 4.67 3.18 -0.78
N GLN A 201 3.78 3.28 -1.77
CA GLN A 201 3.19 4.49 -2.32
C GLN A 201 2.62 5.50 -1.28
N PRO A 202 1.96 5.09 -0.17
CA PRO A 202 1.43 5.98 0.86
C PRO A 202 2.50 6.78 1.61
N SER A 203 3.78 6.42 1.46
CA SER A 203 4.86 7.15 2.15
C SER A 203 4.84 8.65 1.84
N VAL A 204 4.53 9.02 0.59
CA VAL A 204 4.39 10.42 0.16
C VAL A 204 3.21 11.12 0.82
N PRO A 205 1.95 10.66 0.69
CA PRO A 205 0.81 11.34 1.31
C PRO A 205 0.84 11.29 2.84
N VAL A 206 1.41 10.26 3.48
CA VAL A 206 1.57 10.23 4.94
C VAL A 206 2.59 11.28 5.40
N LEU A 207 3.72 11.42 4.71
CA LEU A 207 4.68 12.48 4.99
C LEU A 207 4.06 13.87 4.79
N ALA A 208 3.26 14.04 3.73
CA ALA A 208 2.54 15.29 3.49
C ALA A 208 1.51 15.58 4.59
N ALA A 209 0.70 14.60 4.99
CA ALA A 209 -0.27 14.73 6.08
C ALA A 209 0.39 15.16 7.39
N VAL A 210 1.47 14.46 7.80
CA VAL A 210 2.21 14.80 9.02
C VAL A 210 2.83 16.19 8.94
N SER A 211 3.36 16.59 7.77
CA SER A 211 3.90 17.94 7.55
C SER A 211 2.83 19.02 7.73
N VAL A 212 1.63 18.79 7.17
CA VAL A 212 0.47 19.70 7.28
C VAL A 212 0.02 19.81 8.73
N MET A 213 -0.13 18.68 9.43
CA MET A 213 -0.52 18.66 10.84
C MET A 213 0.52 19.33 11.75
N GLU A 214 1.82 19.20 11.46
CA GLU A 214 2.87 19.88 12.22
C GLU A 214 2.87 21.39 11.97
N ALA A 215 2.66 21.82 10.73
CA ALA A 215 2.55 23.24 10.38
C ALA A 215 1.39 23.94 11.12
N THR A 216 0.27 23.24 11.33
CA THR A 216 -0.89 23.76 12.08
C THR A 216 -0.81 23.54 13.59
N ARG A 217 0.26 22.90 14.09
CA ARG A 217 0.41 22.47 15.50
C ARG A 217 -0.75 21.59 15.97
N ASP A 218 -1.24 20.74 15.09
CA ASP A 218 -2.32 19.81 15.37
C ASP A 218 -2.01 18.95 16.62
N PRO A 219 -2.94 18.82 17.58
CA PRO A 219 -2.72 18.01 18.78
C PRO A 219 -2.68 16.51 18.50
N PHE A 220 -3.20 16.05 17.37
CA PHE A 220 -3.36 14.63 17.02
C PHE A 220 -2.27 14.10 16.08
N VAL A 221 -1.16 14.84 15.91
CA VAL A 221 0.03 14.30 15.21
C VAL A 221 0.48 12.97 15.81
N PRO A 222 0.95 12.00 15.00
CA PRO A 222 1.41 10.72 15.50
C PRO A 222 2.69 10.87 16.32
N LEU A 223 2.96 9.91 17.20
CA LEU A 223 4.20 9.85 18.00
C LEU A 223 5.42 9.51 17.13
N SER A 224 5.22 8.62 16.17
CA SER A 224 6.22 8.28 15.18
C SER A 224 5.60 7.93 13.83
N MET A 225 6.43 8.04 12.80
CA MET A 225 6.15 7.74 11.39
C MET A 225 7.21 6.77 10.89
N THR A 226 6.78 5.62 10.39
CA THR A 226 7.62 4.63 9.72
C THR A 226 7.25 4.57 8.25
N LEU A 227 8.21 4.84 7.36
CA LEU A 227 8.03 4.78 5.90
C LEU A 227 8.77 3.57 5.36
N MET A 228 8.10 2.68 4.62
CA MET A 228 8.67 1.42 4.16
C MET A 228 8.64 1.34 2.63
N GLY A 229 9.79 1.30 1.98
CA GLY A 229 9.90 1.19 0.51
C GLY A 229 9.14 2.27 -0.25
N GLY A 230 9.14 3.50 0.24
CA GLY A 230 8.38 4.62 -0.31
C GLY A 230 9.11 5.43 -1.38
N PRO A 231 8.43 5.86 -2.46
CA PRO A 231 9.04 6.65 -3.54
C PRO A 231 9.13 8.15 -3.16
N ILE A 232 9.84 8.49 -2.08
CA ILE A 232 9.92 9.88 -1.59
C ILE A 232 10.79 10.75 -2.52
N ASP A 233 11.94 10.23 -2.96
CA ASP A 233 12.77 10.89 -3.99
C ASP A 233 13.22 9.90 -5.07
N THR A 234 12.36 9.71 -6.08
CA THR A 234 12.57 8.77 -7.20
C THR A 234 13.73 9.13 -8.13
N ARG A 235 14.41 10.26 -7.90
CA ARG A 235 15.65 10.63 -8.62
C ARG A 235 16.85 9.84 -8.09
N ARG A 236 16.77 9.32 -6.86
CA ARG A 236 17.82 8.51 -6.24
C ARG A 236 17.64 7.06 -6.68
N ASN A 237 18.67 6.49 -7.31
CA ASN A 237 18.65 5.12 -7.83
C ASN A 237 17.34 4.77 -8.57
N PRO A 238 17.05 5.47 -9.69
CA PRO A 238 15.80 5.31 -10.41
C PRO A 238 15.63 3.88 -10.93
N THR A 239 14.42 3.34 -10.74
CA THR A 239 14.02 2.02 -11.23
C THR A 239 13.38 2.11 -12.61
N SER A 240 13.07 0.97 -13.23
CA SER A 240 12.37 0.92 -14.53
C SER A 240 11.02 1.66 -14.49
N VAL A 241 10.34 1.60 -13.34
CA VAL A 241 9.09 2.34 -13.09
C VAL A 241 9.31 3.85 -13.15
N ASN A 242 10.40 4.34 -12.55
CA ASN A 242 10.71 5.76 -12.54
C ASN A 242 11.06 6.27 -13.95
N ASN A 243 11.84 5.49 -14.71
CA ASN A 243 12.24 5.86 -16.06
C ASN A 243 11.04 5.93 -17.02
N LEU A 244 10.12 4.95 -16.95
CA LEU A 244 8.91 4.97 -17.78
C LEU A 244 8.07 6.22 -17.54
N ALA A 245 7.89 6.60 -16.27
CA ALA A 245 7.13 7.79 -15.91
C ALA A 245 7.79 9.07 -16.46
N ALA A 246 9.12 9.17 -16.35
CA ALA A 246 9.89 10.31 -16.85
C ALA A 246 9.86 10.42 -18.38
N GLU A 247 9.93 9.30 -19.10
CA GLU A 247 9.97 9.26 -20.57
C GLU A 247 8.62 9.54 -21.23
N ARG A 248 7.54 8.97 -20.68
CA ARG A 248 6.20 9.03 -21.31
C ARG A 248 5.46 10.31 -20.97
N GLY A 249 5.71 10.89 -19.79
CA GLY A 249 4.99 12.07 -19.31
C GLY A 249 3.50 11.82 -19.05
N ILE A 250 2.82 12.82 -18.48
CA ILE A 250 1.47 12.65 -17.95
C ILE A 250 0.39 12.45 -19.03
N ASP A 251 0.51 13.13 -20.17
CA ASP A 251 -0.50 13.07 -21.23
C ASP A 251 -0.56 11.69 -21.89
N TRP A 252 0.58 10.99 -21.95
CA TRP A 252 0.60 9.61 -22.40
C TRP A 252 -0.24 8.72 -21.50
N PHE A 253 -0.04 8.77 -20.17
CA PHE A 253 -0.84 7.98 -19.23
C PHE A 253 -2.33 8.32 -19.33
N ARG A 254 -2.68 9.61 -19.38
CA ARG A 254 -4.07 10.05 -19.52
C ARG A 254 -4.75 9.43 -20.74
N ASN A 255 -4.05 9.34 -21.87
CA ASN A 255 -4.63 8.87 -23.12
C ASN A 255 -4.56 7.34 -23.30
N HIS A 256 -3.68 6.65 -22.58
CA HIS A 256 -3.39 5.21 -22.82
C HIS A 256 -3.84 4.27 -21.69
N VAL A 257 -4.01 4.77 -20.47
CA VAL A 257 -4.35 3.87 -19.33
C VAL A 257 -5.64 4.25 -18.62
N ILE A 258 -6.19 5.44 -18.90
CA ILE A 258 -7.47 5.86 -18.34
C ILE A 258 -8.61 5.38 -19.24
N THR A 259 -9.66 4.87 -18.58
CA THR A 259 -10.89 4.41 -19.22
C THR A 259 -12.08 4.69 -18.32
N LYS A 260 -13.28 4.47 -18.84
CA LYS A 260 -14.54 4.64 -18.10
C LYS A 260 -15.02 3.32 -17.54
N VAL A 261 -15.44 3.36 -16.28
CA VAL A 261 -16.10 2.22 -15.62
C VAL A 261 -17.35 1.83 -16.43
N PRO A 262 -17.48 0.55 -16.82
CA PRO A 262 -18.63 0.08 -17.58
C PRO A 262 -19.84 -0.23 -16.68
N PHE A 263 -21.03 -0.26 -17.29
CA PHE A 263 -22.22 -0.83 -16.66
C PHE A 263 -21.99 -2.33 -16.38
N PRO A 264 -22.48 -2.91 -15.26
CA PRO A 264 -23.43 -2.37 -14.28
C PRO A 264 -22.80 -1.82 -12.99
N HIS A 265 -21.49 -1.56 -12.97
CA HIS A 265 -20.81 -1.16 -11.73
C HIS A 265 -21.33 0.20 -11.21
N PRO A 266 -21.46 0.41 -9.88
CA PRO A 266 -22.00 1.66 -9.32
C PRO A 266 -21.26 2.93 -9.78
N GLY A 267 -19.96 2.83 -10.02
CA GLY A 267 -19.12 3.91 -10.54
C GLY A 267 -19.20 4.10 -12.06
N VAL A 268 -20.20 3.55 -12.75
CA VAL A 268 -20.37 3.66 -14.22
C VAL A 268 -20.09 5.08 -14.74
N MET A 269 -19.28 5.18 -15.80
CA MET A 269 -18.75 6.42 -16.41
C MET A 269 -17.64 7.16 -15.65
N ARG A 270 -17.24 6.70 -14.45
CA ARG A 270 -16.09 7.25 -13.72
C ARG A 270 -14.81 6.97 -14.49
N ASP A 271 -13.95 7.98 -14.59
CA ASP A 271 -12.62 7.81 -15.16
C ASP A 271 -11.71 7.10 -14.15
N VAL A 272 -11.16 5.96 -14.56
CA VAL A 272 -10.34 5.09 -13.71
C VAL A 272 -9.12 4.59 -14.46
N TYR A 273 -8.08 4.24 -13.71
CA TYR A 273 -7.04 3.34 -14.17
C TYR A 273 -7.38 1.91 -13.69
N PRO A 274 -7.83 1.01 -14.59
CA PRO A 274 -8.32 -0.31 -14.18
C PRO A 274 -7.24 -1.19 -13.58
N GLY A 275 -7.60 -1.98 -12.59
CA GLY A 275 -6.70 -2.92 -11.94
C GLY A 275 -6.07 -3.93 -12.91
N PHE A 276 -6.83 -4.39 -13.92
CA PHE A 276 -6.30 -5.35 -14.90
C PHE A 276 -5.25 -4.72 -15.83
N LEU A 277 -5.38 -3.43 -16.16
CA LEU A 277 -4.36 -2.70 -16.93
C LEU A 277 -3.13 -2.44 -16.08
N GLN A 278 -3.30 -2.15 -14.79
CA GLN A 278 -2.19 -2.02 -13.83
C GLN A 278 -1.37 -3.32 -13.77
N LEU A 279 -2.03 -4.45 -13.54
CA LEU A 279 -1.39 -5.76 -13.47
C LEU A 279 -0.67 -6.10 -14.78
N SER A 280 -1.35 -5.89 -15.91
CA SER A 280 -0.77 -6.12 -17.24
C SER A 280 0.43 -5.21 -17.49
N GLY A 281 0.39 -3.95 -17.07
CA GLY A 281 1.49 -2.99 -17.16
C GLY A 281 2.71 -3.46 -16.38
N PHE A 282 2.55 -3.86 -15.11
CA PHE A 282 3.66 -4.36 -14.30
C PHE A 282 4.26 -5.67 -14.83
N ILE A 283 3.43 -6.58 -15.35
CA ILE A 283 3.88 -7.82 -15.97
C ILE A 283 4.62 -7.51 -17.28
N THR A 284 4.13 -6.55 -18.08
CA THR A 284 4.72 -6.16 -19.38
C THR A 284 5.94 -5.25 -19.27
N MET A 285 6.16 -4.57 -18.15
CA MET A 285 7.39 -3.81 -17.88
C MET A 285 8.57 -4.71 -17.48
N ASN A 286 8.33 -5.96 -17.07
CA ASN A 286 9.36 -6.97 -16.75
C ASN A 286 9.50 -8.04 -17.86
N LEU A 287 9.07 -7.70 -19.08
CA LEU A 287 8.76 -8.65 -20.16
C LEU A 287 9.94 -8.95 -21.10
N ASP A 288 11.18 -8.82 -20.64
CA ASP A 288 12.34 -9.24 -21.44
C ASP A 288 12.41 -10.77 -21.65
N ARG A 289 11.47 -11.55 -21.09
CA ARG A 289 11.32 -12.99 -21.39
C ARG A 289 9.87 -13.44 -21.29
N HIS A 290 9.22 -13.63 -22.43
CA HIS A 290 7.89 -14.27 -22.47
C HIS A 290 7.96 -15.75 -22.06
N THR A 291 6.91 -16.17 -21.36
CA THR A 291 6.58 -17.49 -20.74
C THR A 291 7.12 -17.79 -19.34
N ASP A 292 8.22 -17.15 -18.88
CA ASP A 292 8.72 -17.30 -17.49
C ASP A 292 8.52 -16.06 -16.59
N ALA A 293 7.99 -14.96 -17.14
CA ALA A 293 7.89 -13.67 -16.46
C ALA A 293 7.05 -13.67 -15.16
N HIS A 294 5.98 -14.47 -15.08
CA HIS A 294 5.12 -14.50 -13.88
C HIS A 294 5.87 -15.11 -12.68
N LYS A 295 6.65 -16.18 -12.91
CA LYS A 295 7.47 -16.80 -11.88
C LYS A 295 8.68 -15.95 -11.54
N ALA A 296 9.29 -15.29 -12.53
CA ALA A 296 10.44 -14.41 -12.32
C ALA A 296 10.05 -13.14 -11.54
N LEU A 297 8.93 -12.49 -11.87
CA LEU A 297 8.39 -11.35 -11.12
C LEU A 297 8.09 -11.73 -9.66
N PHE A 298 7.42 -12.87 -9.44
CA PHE A 298 7.21 -13.41 -8.09
C PHE A 298 8.54 -13.68 -7.37
N ASN A 299 9.49 -14.35 -8.04
CA ASN A 299 10.79 -14.69 -7.45
C ASN A 299 11.62 -13.45 -7.12
N ASN A 300 11.44 -12.34 -7.85
CA ASN A 300 12.06 -11.05 -7.56
C ASN A 300 11.35 -10.33 -6.41
N LEU A 301 10.02 -10.29 -6.40
CA LEU A 301 9.21 -9.69 -5.34
C LEU A 301 9.47 -10.35 -3.98
N VAL A 302 9.49 -11.70 -3.96
CA VAL A 302 9.58 -12.55 -2.76
C VAL A 302 11.01 -13.09 -2.58
N LYS A 303 12.00 -12.50 -3.27
CA LYS A 303 13.38 -12.98 -3.26
C LYS A 303 13.92 -12.98 -1.83
N GLY A 304 14.27 -14.17 -1.34
CA GLY A 304 14.88 -14.34 -0.02
C GLY A 304 13.92 -14.53 1.16
N ASP A 305 12.60 -14.59 0.92
CA ASP A 305 11.59 -14.63 1.99
C ASP A 305 11.29 -16.02 2.59
N GLY A 306 11.88 -17.09 2.03
CA GLY A 306 11.99 -18.42 2.66
C GLY A 306 10.68 -19.21 2.88
N ASP A 307 9.53 -18.68 2.47
CA ASP A 307 8.21 -19.28 2.69
C ASP A 307 7.80 -20.22 1.53
N MET A 308 7.40 -21.47 1.84
CA MET A 308 7.14 -22.59 0.89
C MET A 308 5.75 -22.57 0.18
N VAL A 309 5.67 -23.36 -0.90
CA VAL A 309 4.62 -23.64 -1.92
C VAL A 309 3.14 -23.29 -1.62
N ASP A 310 2.57 -23.52 -0.43
CA ASP A 310 1.14 -23.21 -0.18
C ASP A 310 0.88 -21.70 -0.04
N LYS A 311 1.83 -20.97 0.57
CA LYS A 311 1.79 -19.49 0.64
C LYS A 311 1.88 -18.85 -0.75
N HIS A 312 2.41 -19.56 -1.74
CA HIS A 312 2.40 -19.06 -3.12
C HIS A 312 0.97 -18.93 -3.65
N ARG A 313 0.08 -19.91 -3.41
CA ARG A 313 -1.27 -19.90 -4.00
C ARG A 313 -2.14 -18.79 -3.44
N ASP A 314 -2.17 -18.64 -2.12
CA ASP A 314 -2.94 -17.59 -1.47
C ASP A 314 -2.39 -16.20 -1.82
N PHE A 315 -1.06 -16.07 -1.93
CA PHE A 315 -0.44 -14.85 -2.44
C PHE A 315 -0.81 -14.56 -3.90
N TYR A 316 -0.82 -15.55 -4.78
CA TYR A 316 -1.25 -15.34 -6.17
C TYR A 316 -2.70 -14.87 -6.24
N ASP A 317 -3.59 -15.48 -5.47
CA ASP A 317 -4.99 -15.09 -5.43
C ASP A 317 -5.15 -13.66 -4.87
N GLU A 318 -4.33 -13.27 -3.89
CA GLU A 318 -4.24 -11.91 -3.33
C GLU A 318 -3.68 -10.89 -4.33
N TYR A 319 -2.62 -11.25 -5.05
CA TYR A 319 -1.95 -10.39 -6.01
C TYR A 319 -2.78 -10.20 -7.30
N LEU A 320 -3.56 -11.21 -7.69
CA LEU A 320 -4.49 -11.10 -8.80
C LEU A 320 -5.79 -10.36 -8.42
N ALA A 321 -6.07 -10.19 -7.12
CA ALA A 321 -7.18 -9.40 -6.63
C ALA A 321 -6.89 -7.90 -6.74
N VAL A 322 -7.16 -7.37 -7.93
CA VAL A 322 -6.90 -5.98 -8.27
C VAL A 322 -8.11 -5.07 -8.12
N MET A 323 -7.83 -3.79 -7.90
CA MET A 323 -8.84 -2.73 -7.79
C MET A 323 -8.55 -1.55 -8.73
N ASP A 324 -9.60 -0.87 -9.15
CA ASP A 324 -9.49 0.31 -10.00
C ASP A 324 -9.12 1.54 -9.17
N LEU A 325 -8.26 2.40 -9.72
CA LEU A 325 -7.90 3.69 -9.13
C LEU A 325 -8.66 4.81 -9.81
N THR A 326 -9.02 5.86 -9.08
CA THR A 326 -9.54 7.09 -9.70
C THR A 326 -8.47 7.71 -10.60
N ALA A 327 -8.88 8.19 -11.77
CA ALA A 327 -7.96 8.82 -12.71
C ALA A 327 -7.28 10.05 -12.10
N GLU A 328 -8.01 10.84 -11.31
CA GLU A 328 -7.51 12.04 -10.66
C GLU A 328 -6.34 11.72 -9.73
N TYR A 329 -6.52 10.76 -8.83
CA TYR A 329 -5.49 10.32 -7.90
C TYR A 329 -4.28 9.74 -8.62
N TYR A 330 -4.49 8.83 -9.56
CA TYR A 330 -3.39 8.18 -10.28
C TYR A 330 -2.56 9.20 -11.07
N LEU A 331 -3.23 10.04 -11.87
CA LEU A 331 -2.55 11.04 -12.71
C LEU A 331 -1.85 12.09 -11.86
N GLN A 332 -2.48 12.58 -10.78
CA GLN A 332 -1.83 13.52 -9.87
C GLN A 332 -0.61 12.88 -9.20
N THR A 333 -0.69 11.61 -8.79
CA THR A 333 0.45 10.89 -8.20
C THR A 333 1.61 10.78 -9.19
N VAL A 334 1.36 10.36 -10.43
CA VAL A 334 2.39 10.29 -11.47
C VAL A 334 3.06 11.64 -11.69
N ASP A 335 2.25 12.69 -11.88
CA ASP A 335 2.76 14.04 -12.14
C ASP A 335 3.54 14.61 -10.96
N VAL A 336 2.97 14.57 -9.74
CA VAL A 336 3.55 15.21 -8.56
C VAL A 336 4.75 14.43 -8.02
N VAL A 337 4.67 13.10 -7.96
CA VAL A 337 5.69 12.26 -7.32
C VAL A 337 6.80 11.88 -8.29
N PHE A 338 6.45 11.34 -9.45
CA PHE A 338 7.41 10.69 -10.35
C PHE A 338 7.93 11.62 -11.46
N VAL A 339 7.17 12.63 -11.89
CA VAL A 339 7.60 13.56 -12.94
C VAL A 339 8.19 14.82 -12.33
N LYS A 340 7.40 15.57 -11.56
CA LYS A 340 7.82 16.84 -10.95
C LYS A 340 8.72 16.66 -9.74
N HIS A 341 8.58 15.54 -9.03
CA HIS A 341 9.27 15.29 -7.77
C HIS A 341 9.01 16.42 -6.76
N ALA A 342 7.75 16.84 -6.64
CA ALA A 342 7.39 18.09 -5.99
C ALA A 342 7.73 18.09 -4.50
N LEU A 343 7.55 16.96 -3.80
CA LEU A 343 7.85 16.87 -2.36
C LEU A 343 9.34 17.03 -2.05
N PRO A 344 10.27 16.25 -2.64
CA PRO A 344 11.70 16.42 -2.37
C PRO A 344 12.30 17.71 -2.95
N ARG A 345 11.57 18.43 -3.82
CA ARG A 345 11.94 19.77 -4.29
C ARG A 345 11.37 20.91 -3.44
N GLY A 346 10.50 20.62 -2.47
CA GLY A 346 9.82 21.65 -1.68
C GLY A 346 8.80 22.47 -2.51
N GLU A 347 8.19 21.84 -3.51
CA GLU A 347 7.20 22.43 -4.41
C GLU A 347 5.80 21.80 -4.23
N MET A 348 5.68 20.70 -3.46
CA MET A 348 4.40 20.04 -3.23
C MET A 348 3.46 20.93 -2.42
N THR A 349 2.24 21.10 -2.91
CA THR A 349 1.17 21.78 -2.18
C THR A 349 0.07 20.81 -1.81
N HIS A 350 -0.57 21.05 -0.67
CA HIS A 350 -1.81 20.41 -0.26
C HIS A 350 -2.89 21.47 -0.06
N ARG A 351 -4.02 21.36 -0.77
CA ARG A 351 -5.12 22.36 -0.79
C ARG A 351 -4.61 23.81 -0.97
N GLY A 352 -3.64 23.99 -1.86
CA GLY A 352 -3.03 25.29 -2.17
C GLY A 352 -2.00 25.79 -1.14
N LYS A 353 -1.74 25.06 -0.06
CA LYS A 353 -0.71 25.40 0.94
C LYS A 353 0.53 24.56 0.73
N LEU A 354 1.70 25.14 0.91
CA LEU A 354 2.96 24.41 0.76
C LEU A 354 3.09 23.32 1.84
N VAL A 355 3.49 22.12 1.42
CA VAL A 355 3.87 21.02 2.29
C VAL A 355 5.35 21.16 2.63
N ASP A 356 5.66 21.45 3.90
CA ASP A 356 7.05 21.65 4.37
C ASP A 356 7.43 20.62 5.44
N PRO A 357 8.06 19.49 5.07
CA PRO A 357 8.54 18.49 6.01
C PRO A 357 9.61 19.00 6.99
N SER A 358 10.24 20.15 6.71
CA SER A 358 11.25 20.72 7.61
C SER A 358 10.67 21.25 8.92
N GLN A 359 9.34 21.40 9.01
CA GLN A 359 8.65 21.80 10.24
C GLN A 359 8.31 20.63 11.16
N ILE A 360 8.52 19.37 10.75
CA ILE A 360 8.21 18.20 11.58
C ILE A 360 9.19 18.15 12.75
N ARG A 361 8.67 18.17 13.98
CA ARG A 361 9.46 18.26 15.23
C ARG A 361 9.05 17.25 16.28
N ARG A 362 7.75 17.00 16.41
CA ARG A 362 7.16 16.15 17.43
C ARG A 362 7.17 14.69 16.99
N VAL A 363 7.10 14.40 15.70
CA VAL A 363 7.04 13.03 15.18
C VAL A 363 8.44 12.44 15.04
N ALA A 364 8.69 11.23 15.58
CA ALA A 364 9.91 10.48 15.30
C ALA A 364 9.85 9.83 13.91
N LEU A 365 10.98 9.69 13.22
CA LEU A 365 11.02 9.16 11.84
C LEU A 365 11.84 7.86 11.74
N MET A 366 11.23 6.81 11.17
CA MET A 366 11.93 5.61 10.73
C MET A 366 11.71 5.39 9.23
N THR A 367 12.75 5.00 8.52
CA THR A 367 12.67 4.59 7.11
C THR A 367 13.21 3.17 6.96
N VAL A 368 12.52 2.32 6.23
CA VAL A 368 12.92 0.93 5.94
C VAL A 368 12.99 0.72 4.44
N GLU A 369 14.10 0.15 3.96
CA GLU A 369 14.31 -0.18 2.54
C GLU A 369 14.80 -1.62 2.37
N GLY A 370 14.59 -2.20 1.19
CA GLY A 370 15.11 -3.52 0.82
C GLY A 370 16.40 -3.39 -0.01
N GLU A 371 17.41 -4.19 0.29
CA GLU A 371 18.70 -4.16 -0.46
C GLU A 371 18.52 -4.47 -1.96
N ASN A 372 17.56 -5.34 -2.31
CA ASN A 372 17.27 -5.72 -3.68
C ASN A 372 15.90 -5.19 -4.16
N ASP A 373 15.42 -4.08 -3.59
CA ASP A 373 14.17 -3.45 -3.99
C ASP A 373 14.28 -2.87 -5.40
N ASP A 374 13.56 -3.48 -6.35
CA ASP A 374 13.50 -3.10 -7.77
C ASP A 374 12.33 -2.18 -8.11
N ILE A 375 11.49 -1.84 -7.11
CA ILE A 375 10.33 -0.94 -7.26
C ILE A 375 10.69 0.44 -6.71
N SER A 376 11.09 0.49 -5.44
CA SER A 376 11.54 1.69 -4.73
C SER A 376 13.02 1.54 -4.42
N GLY A 377 13.86 2.04 -5.32
CA GLY A 377 15.31 1.87 -5.23
C GLY A 377 15.89 2.38 -3.90
N LEU A 378 17.03 1.81 -3.50
CA LEU A 378 17.75 2.24 -2.29
C LEU A 378 17.97 3.76 -2.27
N GLY A 379 17.78 4.37 -1.13
CA GLY A 379 17.94 5.81 -0.92
C GLY A 379 16.70 6.65 -1.24
N GLN A 380 15.67 6.09 -1.93
CA GLN A 380 14.46 6.84 -2.25
C GLN A 380 13.65 7.16 -1.00
N THR A 381 13.48 6.21 -0.08
CA THR A 381 12.77 6.39 1.20
C THR A 381 13.65 7.12 2.21
N GLU A 382 14.94 6.76 2.24
CA GLU A 382 15.96 7.40 3.10
C GLU A 382 16.01 8.92 2.90
N ALA A 383 15.75 9.40 1.68
CA ALA A 383 15.72 10.83 1.35
C ALA A 383 14.86 11.66 2.31
N THR A 384 13.84 11.06 2.93
CA THR A 384 12.99 11.70 3.96
C THR A 384 13.80 12.33 5.09
N HIS A 385 14.91 11.71 5.51
CA HIS A 385 15.73 12.24 6.60
C HIS A 385 16.30 13.61 6.26
N ALA A 386 16.66 13.85 4.99
CA ALA A 386 17.15 15.15 4.54
C ALA A 386 16.02 16.20 4.46
N LEU A 387 14.78 15.76 4.21
CA LEU A 387 13.61 16.65 4.16
C LEU A 387 13.10 17.06 5.55
N CYS A 388 13.42 16.27 6.59
CA CYS A 388 12.96 16.48 7.96
C CYS A 388 14.12 16.86 8.92
N PRO A 389 14.88 17.95 8.68
CA PRO A 389 16.04 18.32 9.50
C PRO A 389 15.70 18.74 10.93
N ALA A 390 14.45 19.13 11.20
CA ALA A 390 14.03 19.53 12.54
C ALA A 390 13.73 18.35 13.49
N ILE A 391 13.73 17.10 12.97
CA ILE A 391 13.68 15.89 13.80
C ILE A 391 15.11 15.58 14.27
N PRO A 392 15.38 15.56 15.59
CA PRO A 392 16.72 15.27 16.11
C PRO A 392 17.23 13.88 15.70
N ASP A 393 18.55 13.74 15.51
CA ASP A 393 19.21 12.49 15.08
C ASP A 393 18.82 11.26 15.92
N HIS A 394 18.73 11.42 17.24
CA HIS A 394 18.37 10.33 18.15
C HIS A 394 16.90 9.87 18.03
N ARG A 395 16.07 10.59 17.26
CA ARG A 395 14.69 10.22 16.94
C ARG A 395 14.51 9.85 15.46
N ARG A 396 15.62 9.67 14.74
CA ARG A 396 15.67 9.24 13.34
C ARG A 396 16.36 7.89 13.23
N VAL A 397 15.74 6.97 12.50
CA VAL A 397 16.30 5.65 12.22
C VAL A 397 16.17 5.35 10.73
N HIS A 398 17.27 4.90 10.12
CA HIS A 398 17.25 4.31 8.79
C HIS A 398 17.70 2.86 8.88
N TYR A 399 16.96 1.97 8.23
CA TYR A 399 17.28 0.55 8.19
C TYR A 399 17.16 0.00 6.77
N VAL A 400 18.19 -0.72 6.32
CA VAL A 400 18.18 -1.48 5.09
C VAL A 400 18.14 -2.96 5.43
N GLN A 401 17.07 -3.64 5.00
CA GLN A 401 16.95 -5.08 5.13
C GLN A 401 17.77 -5.76 4.03
N LYS A 402 18.78 -6.52 4.44
CA LYS A 402 19.62 -7.27 3.51
C LYS A 402 18.88 -8.43 2.88
N GLY A 403 19.15 -8.69 1.61
CA GLY A 403 18.72 -9.88 0.89
C GLY A 403 17.24 -9.96 0.52
N VAL A 404 16.45 -8.91 0.76
CA VAL A 404 15.02 -8.86 0.39
C VAL A 404 14.77 -7.93 -0.80
N GLY A 405 13.76 -8.26 -1.60
CA GLY A 405 13.16 -7.36 -2.57
C GLY A 405 12.10 -6.45 -1.94
N HIS A 406 11.30 -5.77 -2.77
CA HIS A 406 10.29 -4.81 -2.31
C HIS A 406 9.29 -5.41 -1.29
N TYR A 407 8.78 -6.61 -1.57
CA TYR A 407 7.74 -7.23 -0.74
C TYR A 407 8.26 -7.70 0.62
N GLY A 408 9.49 -8.23 0.65
CA GLY A 408 10.15 -8.68 1.87
C GLY A 408 10.44 -7.57 2.89
N VAL A 409 10.25 -6.30 2.51
CA VAL A 409 10.32 -5.13 3.41
C VAL A 409 9.11 -5.06 4.35
N PHE A 410 7.95 -5.57 3.95
CA PHE A 410 6.70 -5.42 4.70
C PHE A 410 5.90 -6.70 4.89
N ASN A 411 6.36 -7.82 4.33
CA ASN A 411 5.75 -9.13 4.51
C ASN A 411 6.83 -10.23 4.45
N GLY A 412 6.47 -11.49 4.75
CA GLY A 412 7.38 -12.62 4.75
C GLY A 412 8.09 -12.89 6.09
N SER A 413 8.90 -13.93 6.13
CA SER A 413 9.56 -14.41 7.35
C SER A 413 10.56 -13.40 7.93
N ARG A 414 11.41 -12.83 7.08
CA ARG A 414 12.41 -11.81 7.47
C ARG A 414 11.75 -10.56 8.01
N PHE A 415 10.66 -10.09 7.39
CA PHE A 415 9.88 -8.98 7.93
C PHE A 415 9.44 -9.26 9.37
N ARG A 416 8.84 -10.44 9.63
CA ARG A 416 8.37 -10.83 10.97
C ARG A 416 9.51 -10.96 11.98
N SER A 417 10.65 -11.56 11.61
CA SER A 417 11.74 -11.85 12.54
C SER A 417 12.73 -10.70 12.74
N GLU A 418 12.88 -9.81 11.76
CA GLU A 418 13.94 -8.79 11.75
C GLU A 418 13.40 -7.36 11.71
N ILE A 419 12.37 -7.07 10.91
CA ILE A 419 11.86 -5.70 10.71
C ILE A 419 10.84 -5.32 11.79
N VAL A 420 9.85 -6.18 12.06
CA VAL A 420 8.78 -5.93 13.04
C VAL A 420 9.32 -5.65 14.44
N PRO A 421 10.31 -6.40 14.98
CA PRO A 421 10.90 -6.08 16.28
C PRO A 421 11.53 -4.70 16.30
N ARG A 422 12.25 -4.31 15.23
CA ARG A 422 12.89 -2.98 15.13
C ARG A 422 11.88 -1.85 15.10
N ILE A 423 10.79 -2.01 14.33
CA ILE A 423 9.71 -1.04 14.29
C ILE A 423 9.05 -0.92 15.67
N SER A 424 8.79 -2.06 16.33
CA SER A 424 8.20 -2.10 17.67
C SER A 424 9.07 -1.38 18.71
N ASP A 425 10.38 -1.66 18.71
CA ASP A 425 11.36 -1.01 19.61
C ASP A 425 11.45 0.50 19.34
N PHE A 426 11.41 0.90 18.08
CA PHE A 426 11.38 2.30 17.68
C PHE A 426 10.12 3.02 18.16
N MET A 427 8.95 2.41 18.01
CA MET A 427 7.67 2.95 18.50
C MET A 427 7.70 3.14 20.03
N MET A 428 8.15 2.11 20.76
CA MET A 428 8.29 2.16 22.21
C MET A 428 9.26 3.27 22.66
N SER A 429 10.39 3.41 21.97
CA SER A 429 11.37 4.46 22.25
C SER A 429 10.79 5.85 22.00
N ALA A 430 10.06 6.05 20.90
CA ALA A 430 9.42 7.32 20.57
C ALA A 430 8.37 7.73 21.61
N ALA A 431 7.57 6.79 22.10
CA ALA A 431 6.58 7.04 23.15
C ALA A 431 7.24 7.46 24.48
N ASN A 432 8.33 6.79 24.87
CA ASN A 432 9.06 7.09 26.10
C ASN A 432 9.72 8.47 26.08
N THR A 433 10.33 8.87 24.95
CA THR A 433 10.94 10.20 24.80
C THR A 433 9.92 11.33 24.94
N MET A 434 8.71 11.16 24.40
CA MET A 434 7.64 12.14 24.56
C MET A 434 7.21 12.30 26.02
N MET A 435 7.08 11.20 26.75
CA MET A 435 6.74 11.25 28.18
C MET A 435 7.83 11.92 29.01
N SER A 436 9.10 11.65 28.72
CA SER A 436 10.21 12.27 29.45
C SER A 436 10.31 13.77 29.18
N GLU A 437 10.18 14.21 27.92
CA GLU A 437 10.16 15.63 27.56
C GLU A 437 8.97 16.38 28.18
N ALA A 438 7.79 15.76 28.23
CA ALA A 438 6.61 16.33 28.90
C ALA A 438 6.84 16.50 30.41
N ASN A 439 7.42 15.48 31.07
CA ASN A 439 7.73 15.53 32.50
C ASN A 439 8.80 16.59 32.82
N THR A 440 9.83 16.74 31.97
CA THR A 440 10.85 17.78 32.13
C THR A 440 10.25 19.18 31.97
N LYS A 441 9.32 19.39 31.01
CA LYS A 441 8.61 20.68 30.85
C LYS A 441 7.73 21.01 32.06
N ILE A 442 7.03 20.03 32.64
CA ILE A 442 6.22 20.22 33.85
C ILE A 442 7.11 20.56 35.05
N SER A 443 8.24 19.87 35.21
CA SER A 443 9.22 20.15 36.27
C SER A 443 9.83 21.55 36.14
N ALA A 444 10.19 21.97 34.93
CA ALA A 444 10.69 23.31 34.62
C ALA A 444 9.64 24.42 34.83
N ALA A 445 8.36 24.13 34.58
CA ALA A 445 7.27 25.08 34.84
C ALA A 445 7.01 25.26 36.34
N LYS A 446 7.17 24.20 37.15
CA LYS A 446 7.03 24.26 38.62
C LYS A 446 8.21 24.93 39.33
N THR A 447 9.37 25.04 38.69
CA THR A 447 10.59 25.64 39.26
C THR A 447 10.79 27.11 38.88
N LYS A 448 9.90 27.73 38.08
CA LYS A 448 9.91 29.18 37.88
C LYS A 448 9.42 29.88 39.16
N PRO A 449 10.23 30.72 39.83
CA PRO A 449 9.78 31.45 41.00
C PRO A 449 8.73 32.47 40.58
N THR A 450 7.55 32.40 41.20
CA THR A 450 6.53 33.43 41.12
C THR A 450 7.13 34.72 41.69
N LEU A 451 7.54 35.64 40.82
CA LEU A 451 7.88 37.00 41.22
C LEU A 451 6.61 37.67 41.72
N VAL A 452 6.35 37.53 43.02
CA VAL A 452 5.38 38.35 43.74
C VAL A 452 5.92 39.77 43.68
N ARG A 453 5.31 40.61 42.84
CA ARG A 453 5.48 42.06 42.91
C ARG A 453 4.96 42.51 44.28
N ALA A 454 5.87 42.84 45.20
CA ALA A 454 5.53 43.68 46.34
C ALA A 454 5.18 45.07 45.78
N ALA A 455 3.95 45.52 46.06
CA ALA A 455 3.55 46.89 45.84
C ALA A 455 3.99 47.70 47.08
N GLU A 456 4.78 48.75 46.83
CA GLU A 456 4.97 49.87 47.76
C GLU A 456 3.94 50.97 47.43
#